data_AF-A0AB39ZWI8-F1
#
_entry.id   AF-A0AB39ZWI8-F1
#
_cell.length_a   1.000
_cell.length_b   1.000
_cell.length_c   1.000
_cell.angle_alpha   90.00
_cell.angle_beta   90.00
_cell.angle_gamma   90.00
#
_symmetry.space_group_name_H-M   'P 1'
#
loop_
_entity.id
_entity.type
_entity.pdbx_description
1 polymer ?
#
loop_
_entity_poly.entity_id
_entity_poly.type
_entity_poly.pdbx_seq_one_letter_code
_entity_poly.pdbx_strand_id
1 'polypeptide(L)'
;MPLIYYDRTINSPQELILAGLRDANTGTSLQDLATFVTRKTGFPGEVCHKVITEALEEAMACKTIRQVDGLFYDIPPKPPRLAARRKCKIPQAKPGNDCCDN
;
A
#
# COMPACT_ATOMS: atom_id res chain seq x y z
N MET A 1 -23.33 7.36 18.59
CA MET A 1 -23.68 7.47 17.16
C MET A 1 -22.60 8.31 16.49
N PRO A 2 -21.68 7.74 15.70
CA PRO A 2 -20.68 8.53 15.01
C PRO A 2 -21.32 9.18 13.77
N LEU A 3 -21.03 10.46 13.62
CA LEU A 3 -21.65 11.37 12.67
C LEU A 3 -21.10 11.08 11.25
N ILE A 4 -21.96 10.47 10.46
CA ILE A 4 -22.17 10.54 9.00
C ILE A 4 -20.93 10.78 8.11
N TYR A 5 -20.47 9.68 7.52
CA TYR A 5 -19.53 9.60 6.42
C TYR A 5 -20.33 9.39 5.11
N TYR A 6 -20.30 10.33 4.15
CA TYR A 6 -21.12 10.26 2.93
C TYR A 6 -20.40 9.73 1.68
N ASP A 7 -19.17 9.22 1.80
CA ASP A 7 -18.49 8.53 0.69
C ASP A 7 -18.67 7.01 0.83
N ARG A 8 -19.55 6.43 0.00
CA ARG A 8 -19.85 4.98 0.01
C ARG A 8 -18.69 4.11 -0.48
N THR A 9 -17.60 4.71 -0.96
CA THR A 9 -16.42 3.98 -1.46
C THR A 9 -15.35 3.79 -0.41
N ILE A 10 -15.45 4.47 0.73
CA ILE A 10 -14.45 4.43 1.80
C ILE A 10 -15.08 3.76 3.02
N ASN A 11 -14.61 2.55 3.32
CA ASN A 11 -15.14 1.71 4.39
C ASN A 11 -14.41 1.92 5.71
N SER A 12 -13.22 2.53 5.69
CA SER A 12 -12.39 2.74 6.88
C SER A 12 -11.65 4.09 6.88
N PRO A 13 -11.33 4.63 8.07
CA PRO A 13 -10.44 5.78 8.19
C PRO A 13 -9.11 5.59 7.46
N GLN A 14 -8.57 4.37 7.47
CA GLN A 14 -7.33 4.03 6.79
C GLN A 14 -7.43 4.18 5.27
N GLU A 15 -8.54 3.74 4.66
CA GLU A 15 -8.81 3.93 3.23
C GLU A 15 -8.92 5.42 2.87
N LEU A 16 -9.48 6.25 3.76
CA LEU A 16 -9.53 7.70 3.55
C LEU A 16 -8.13 8.31 3.47
N ILE A 17 -7.27 7.96 4.43
CA ILE A 17 -5.89 8.49 4.46
C ILE A 17 -5.13 8.04 3.24
N LEU A 18 -5.24 6.76 2.85
CA LEU A 18 -4.62 6.24 1.64
C LEU A 18 -5.18 6.90 0.37
N ALA A 19 -6.46 7.26 0.34
CA ALA A 19 -7.03 8.03 -0.76
C ALA A 19 -6.43 9.45 -0.83
N GLY A 20 -6.26 10.12 0.31
CA GLY A 20 -5.62 11.43 0.39
C GLY A 20 -4.16 11.41 -0.07
N LEU A 21 -3.40 10.39 0.32
CA LEU A 21 -2.01 10.22 -0.12
C LEU A 21 -1.90 9.94 -1.63
N ARG A 22 -2.84 9.16 -2.17
CA ARG A 22 -2.89 8.88 -3.62
C ARG A 22 -3.31 10.10 -4.43
N ASP A 23 -4.20 10.93 -3.92
CA ASP A 23 -4.63 12.18 -4.56
C ASP A 23 -3.50 13.22 -4.63
N ALA A 24 -2.65 13.27 -3.60
CA ALA A 24 -1.54 14.21 -3.53
C ALA A 24 -0.38 13.89 -4.50
N ASN A 25 -0.25 12.65 -4.99
CA ASN A 25 0.87 12.14 -5.80
C ASN A 25 2.29 12.32 -5.20
N THR A 26 2.43 13.00 -4.06
CA THR A 26 3.69 13.32 -3.37
C THR A 26 3.55 13.15 -1.85
N GLY A 27 4.65 13.28 -1.12
CA GLY A 27 4.64 13.27 0.34
C GLY A 27 3.69 14.32 0.90
N THR A 28 2.82 13.92 1.82
CA THR A 28 1.75 14.77 2.38
C THR A 28 1.98 14.99 3.86
N SER A 29 1.76 16.22 4.36
CA SER A 29 1.86 16.51 5.80
C SER A 29 0.59 16.09 6.55
N LEU A 30 0.67 16.00 7.87
CA LEU A 30 -0.52 15.74 8.70
C LEU A 30 -1.60 16.82 8.54
N GLN A 31 -1.19 18.08 8.35
CA GLN A 31 -2.10 19.21 8.19
C GLN A 31 -2.83 19.17 6.84
N ASP A 32 -2.13 18.78 5.79
CA ASP A 32 -2.73 18.59 4.46
C ASP A 32 -3.70 17.41 4.44
N LEU A 33 -3.34 16.31 5.11
CA LEU A 33 -4.25 15.18 5.32
C LEU A 33 -5.50 15.58 6.10
N ALA A 34 -5.36 16.36 7.18
CA ALA A 34 -6.50 16.88 7.92
C ALA A 34 -7.40 17.76 7.05
N THR A 35 -6.81 18.63 6.22
CA THR A 35 -7.56 19.46 5.28
C THR A 35 -8.31 18.62 4.25
N PHE A 36 -7.68 17.56 3.73
CA PHE A 36 -8.31 16.61 2.81
C PHE A 36 -9.49 15.87 3.47
N VAL A 37 -9.28 15.34 4.68
CA VAL A 37 -10.31 14.66 5.46
C VAL A 37 -11.49 15.60 5.75
N THR A 38 -11.22 16.86 6.12
CA THR A 38 -12.26 17.86 6.31
C THR A 38 -13.06 18.12 5.05
N ARG A 39 -12.40 18.25 3.89
CA ARG A 39 -13.09 18.44 2.61
C ARG A 39 -13.95 17.25 2.22
N LYS A 40 -13.48 16.03 2.51
CA LYS A 40 -14.19 14.78 2.17
C LYS A 40 -15.34 14.46 3.13
N THR A 41 -15.18 14.75 4.41
CA THR A 41 -16.12 14.34 5.45
C THR A 41 -17.02 15.47 5.95
N GLY A 42 -16.63 16.72 5.74
CA GLY A 42 -17.31 17.90 6.28
C GLY A 42 -17.00 18.18 7.75
N PHE A 43 -16.18 17.36 8.42
CA PHE A 43 -15.81 17.57 9.82
C PHE A 43 -14.53 18.40 9.97
N PRO A 44 -14.42 19.25 11.01
CA PRO A 44 -13.21 20.01 11.29
C PRO A 44 -12.00 19.09 11.49
N GLY A 45 -10.85 19.50 10.97
CA GLY A 45 -9.62 18.69 10.99
C GLY A 45 -9.17 18.36 12.40
N GLU A 46 -9.47 19.24 13.37
CA GLU A 46 -9.19 19.07 14.79
C GLU A 46 -9.98 17.91 15.40
N VAL A 47 -11.23 17.71 14.96
CA VAL A 47 -12.08 16.60 15.40
C VAL A 47 -11.61 15.30 14.77
N CYS A 48 -11.18 15.35 13.52
CA CYS A 48 -10.64 14.20 12.81
C CYS A 48 -9.20 13.86 13.21
N HIS A 49 -8.48 14.76 13.89
CA HIS A 49 -7.05 14.61 14.17
C HIS A 49 -6.72 13.27 14.83
N LYS A 50 -7.45 12.89 15.88
CA LYS A 50 -7.23 11.61 16.57
C LYS A 50 -7.43 10.42 15.63
N VAL A 51 -8.49 10.45 14.83
CA VAL A 51 -8.82 9.38 13.87
C VAL A 51 -7.78 9.29 12.77
N ILE A 52 -7.28 10.43 12.28
CA ILE A 52 -6.22 10.52 11.27
C ILE A 52 -4.92 9.92 11.82
N THR A 53 -4.54 10.30 13.05
CA THR A 53 -3.33 9.78 13.69
C THR A 53 -3.40 8.28 13.91
N GLU A 54 -4.50 7.77 14.48
CA GLU A 54 -4.70 6.33 14.69
C GLU A 54 -4.65 5.55 13.36
N ALA A 55 -5.29 6.07 12.31
CA ALA A 55 -5.26 5.46 10.99
C ALA A 55 -3.85 5.46 10.35
N LEU A 56 -3.08 6.53 10.56
CA LEU A 56 -1.68 6.61 10.11
C LEU A 56 -0.80 5.60 10.85
N GLU A 57 -0.94 5.48 12.17
CA GLU A 57 -0.21 4.51 12.98
C GLU A 57 -0.49 3.07 12.54
N GLU A 58 -1.77 2.73 12.35
CA GLU A 58 -2.19 1.43 11.83
C GLU A 58 -1.61 1.18 10.43
N ALA A 59 -1.70 2.15 9.52
CA ALA A 59 -1.17 2.02 8.17
C ALA A 59 0.36 1.88 8.11
N MET A 60 1.08 2.53 9.02
CA MET A 60 2.52 2.35 9.19
C MET A 60 2.85 0.97 9.76
N ALA A 61 2.07 0.48 10.73
CA ALA A 61 2.21 -0.88 11.27
C ALA A 61 1.98 -1.95 10.18
N CYS A 62 1.00 -1.74 9.30
CA CYS A 62 0.73 -2.58 8.14
C CYS A 62 1.74 -2.40 6.98
N LYS A 63 2.71 -1.48 7.10
CA LYS A 63 3.71 -1.14 6.06
C LYS A 63 3.09 -0.69 4.74
N THR A 64 1.91 -0.06 4.82
CA THR A 64 1.18 0.55 3.69
C THR A 64 1.50 2.03 3.53
N ILE A 65 1.92 2.70 4.61
CA ILE A 65 2.37 4.09 4.61
C ILE A 65 3.78 4.14 5.17
N ARG A 66 4.62 5.04 4.64
CA ARG A 66 5.92 5.40 5.20
C ARG A 66 5.93 6.87 5.58
N GLN A 67 6.51 7.17 6.74
CA GLN A 67 6.87 8.54 7.10
C GLN A 67 8.35 8.80 6.76
N VAL A 68 8.63 9.89 6.05
CA VAL A 68 9.99 10.36 5.72
C VAL A 68 10.01 11.88 5.92
N ASP A 69 10.92 12.38 6.75
CA ASP A 69 11.12 13.81 7.00
C ASP A 69 9.83 14.58 7.36
N GLY A 70 8.95 13.96 8.16
CA GLY A 70 7.68 14.55 8.58
C GLY A 70 6.55 14.49 7.54
N LEU A 71 6.80 13.90 6.37
CA LEU A 71 5.81 13.67 5.32
C LEU A 71 5.42 12.19 5.22
N PHE A 72 4.16 11.93 4.87
CA PHE A 72 3.60 10.60 4.68
C PHE A 72 3.51 10.25 3.20
N TYR A 73 3.86 9.01 2.87
CA TYR A 73 3.90 8.48 1.51
C TYR A 73 3.15 7.14 1.45
N ASP A 74 2.35 6.96 0.41
CA ASP A 74 1.79 5.65 0.04
C ASP A 74 2.96 4.72 -0.36
N ILE A 75 3.03 3.55 0.28
CA ILE A 75 3.83 2.43 -0.21
C ILE A 75 2.89 1.52 -0.99
N PRO A 76 2.99 1.47 -2.33
CA PRO A 76 2.16 0.57 -3.11
C PRO A 76 2.38 -0.87 -2.63
N PRO A 77 1.29 -1.66 -2.49
CA PRO A 77 1.40 -3.02 -1.99
C PRO A 77 2.37 -3.80 -2.87
N LYS A 78 3.29 -4.53 -2.24
CA LYS A 78 4.28 -5.32 -2.94
C LYS A 78 3.53 -6.27 -3.89
N PRO A 79 3.79 -6.25 -5.20
CA PRO A 79 3.08 -7.12 -6.12
C PRO A 79 3.24 -8.57 -5.65
N PRO A 80 2.17 -9.39 -5.69
CA PRO A 80 2.27 -10.78 -5.32
C PRO A 80 3.44 -11.38 -6.09
N ARG A 81 4.43 -11.92 -5.36
CA ARG A 81 5.59 -12.55 -6.00
C ARG A 81 5.04 -13.68 -6.85
N LEU A 82 5.11 -13.52 -8.18
CA LEU A 82 4.84 -14.61 -9.11
C LEU A 82 5.65 -15.81 -8.64
N ALA A 83 4.98 -16.95 -8.46
CA ALA A 83 5.63 -18.17 -8.01
C ALA A 83 6.89 -18.38 -8.86
N ALA A 84 8.06 -18.46 -8.21
CA ALA A 84 9.31 -18.66 -8.92
C ALA A 84 9.16 -19.87 -9.83
N ARG A 85 9.34 -19.69 -11.15
CA ARG A 85 9.32 -20.79 -12.12
C ARG A 85 10.26 -21.86 -11.57
N ARG A 86 9.69 -22.98 -11.11
CA ARG A 86 10.48 -24.17 -10.79
C ARG A 86 11.23 -24.49 -12.07
N LYS A 87 12.56 -24.30 -12.07
CA LYS A 87 13.39 -24.77 -13.17
C LYS A 87 13.16 -26.28 -13.24
N CYS A 88 12.34 -26.74 -14.18
CA CYS A 88 12.25 -28.15 -14.50
C CYS A 88 13.68 -28.59 -14.81
N LYS A 89 14.27 -29.43 -13.96
CA LYS A 89 15.53 -30.09 -14.26
C LYS A 89 15.23 -31.02 -15.44
N ILE A 90 15.43 -30.53 -16.65
CA ILE A 90 15.46 -31.39 -17.83
C ILE A 90 16.65 -32.32 -17.59
N PRO A 91 16.45 -33.65 -17.49
CA PRO A 91 17.57 -34.57 -17.39
C PRO A 91 18.42 -34.40 -18.65
N GLN A 92 19.68 -34.00 -18.49
CA GLN A 92 20.65 -34.07 -19.59
C GLN A 92 20.71 -35.53 -20.06
N ALA A 93 20.37 -35.77 -21.33
CA ALA A 93 20.61 -37.06 -21.95
C ALA A 93 22.11 -37.34 -21.96
N LYS A 94 22.51 -38.51 -21.46
CA LYS A 94 23.89 -39.01 -21.60
C LYS A 94 24.19 -39.16 -23.11
N PRO A 95 25.32 -38.69 -23.63
CA PRO A 95 25.72 -39.04 -24.98
C PRO A 95 26.04 -40.54 -25.01
N GLY A 96 25.34 -41.27 -25.89
CA GLY A 96 25.68 -42.64 -26.24
C GLY A 96 26.99 -42.63 -27.01
N ASN A 97 28.05 -43.12 -26.39
CA ASN A 97 29.24 -43.57 -27.07
C ASN A 97 28.89 -44.91 -27.72
N ASP A 98 28.51 -44.87 -28.99
CA ASP A 98 28.68 -45.97 -29.93
C ASP A 98 29.83 -45.56 -30.87
N CYS A 99 31.05 -45.97 -30.53
CA CYS A 99 32.16 -45.99 -31.48
C CYS A 99 32.40 -47.45 -31.89
N CYS A 100 31.73 -47.86 -32.96
CA CYS A 100 32.19 -48.93 -33.85
C CYS A 100 33.02 -48.31 -35.01
N ASP A 101 33.75 -49.18 -35.71
CA ASP A 101 34.69 -48.95 -36.84
C ASP A 101 36.12 -48.55 -36.42
N ASN A 102 37.20 -49.27 -36.76
CA ASN A 102 37.42 -50.41 -37.67
C ASN A 102 38.72 -51.12 -37.23
#